data_AF-A0AAD4X8I9-F1
#
_entry.id   AF-A0AAD4X8I9-F1
#
_cell.length_a   1.000
_cell.length_b   1.000
_cell.length_c   1.000
_cell.angle_alpha   90.00
_cell.angle_beta   90.00
_cell.angle_gamma   90.00
#
_symmetry.space_group_name_H-M   'P 1'
#
loop_
_entity.id
_entity.type
_entity.pdbx_description
1 polymer ?
#
loop_
_entity_poly.entity_id
_entity_poly.type
_entity_poly.pdbx_seq_one_letter_code
_entity_poly.pdbx_strand_id
1 'polypeptide(L)'
;MLNRCVAKKRRYAEISNEKNQEEIKVYNFKVLLPNGTSVGIRLEQPGDQMHIIKFLELVRADHKRTFKDFDSSKSRRKIFWNSESVYLEDATGCKIRYKILFCQFLPKICHFLILYDGQENMALSYENMWDLTPRTDLLTELPESYIFVTALADLIDNSLQAVWSNNTNERKMISVTVDEARISIFDTGPGMDETEENSIGKWGEMGASLHRLSKRQAVGGKPPYLKPFFGMFGYGGPIASMYIGRHTVVSSKRKESKKVYHLHLKREALLHGSGGASWKTGGGLRDPLEDEKKSSPHGSFTKVEIFKPKQRPMDVFKLQCRLKDIYFPYIQVIDQGL
;
A
#
# COMPACT_ATOMS: atom_id res chain seq x y z
N MET A 1 -19.22 -41.63 48.03
CA MET A 1 -20.38 -40.74 48.28
C MET A 1 -20.26 -39.53 47.37
N LEU A 2 -21.33 -39.26 46.63
CA LEU A 2 -21.51 -38.17 45.68
C LEU A 2 -21.37 -36.77 46.31
N ASN A 3 -20.96 -35.80 45.50
CA ASN A 3 -21.63 -34.51 45.21
C ASN A 3 -20.59 -33.51 44.64
N ARG A 4 -20.85 -32.64 43.66
CA ARG A 4 -22.01 -32.36 42.81
C ARG A 4 -21.50 -31.44 41.67
N CYS A 5 -21.65 -31.86 40.41
CA CYS A 5 -21.72 -30.92 39.29
C CYS A 5 -23.01 -30.11 39.43
N VAL A 6 -22.92 -28.78 39.44
CA VAL A 6 -24.09 -27.91 39.27
C VAL A 6 -24.16 -27.48 37.81
N ALA A 7 -25.04 -28.16 37.08
CA ALA A 7 -25.52 -27.71 35.78
C ALA A 7 -26.47 -26.53 35.98
N LYS A 8 -26.32 -25.46 35.20
CA LYS A 8 -27.38 -24.49 34.93
C LYS A 8 -27.77 -24.58 33.46
N LYS A 9 -29.00 -25.04 33.23
CA LYS A 9 -29.61 -25.32 31.93
C LYS A 9 -30.42 -24.09 31.47
N ARG A 10 -30.10 -23.61 30.26
CA ARG A 10 -30.91 -22.97 29.20
C ARG A 10 -31.84 -21.78 29.51
N ARG A 11 -31.75 -20.75 28.64
CA ARG A 11 -32.92 -20.29 27.88
C ARG A 11 -32.58 -20.25 26.38
N TYR A 12 -33.36 -20.99 25.61
CA TYR A 12 -33.53 -20.79 24.17
C TYR A 12 -34.26 -19.46 23.98
N ALA A 13 -33.78 -18.63 23.07
CA ALA A 13 -34.55 -17.55 22.48
C ALA A 13 -34.37 -17.64 20.96
N GLU A 14 -35.46 -18.11 20.35
CA GLU A 14 -35.97 -17.76 19.02
C GLU A 14 -35.03 -17.91 17.82
N ILE A 15 -35.27 -19.02 17.12
CA ILE A 15 -34.94 -19.22 15.71
C ILE A 15 -35.69 -18.15 14.92
N SER A 16 -35.03 -17.03 14.61
CA SER A 16 -35.42 -16.23 13.47
C SER A 16 -35.06 -17.05 12.23
N ASN A 17 -36.09 -17.42 11.49
CA ASN A 17 -35.98 -18.05 10.18
C ASN A 17 -35.52 -16.99 9.17
N GLU A 18 -34.34 -16.42 9.38
CA GLU A 18 -33.64 -15.68 8.35
C GLU A 18 -33.11 -16.74 7.39
N LYS A 19 -33.76 -16.83 6.22
CA LYS A 19 -33.19 -17.52 5.06
C LYS A 19 -31.72 -17.09 4.98
N ASN A 20 -30.80 -18.04 5.18
CA ASN A 20 -29.41 -17.87 4.78
C ASN A 20 -29.43 -17.54 3.28
N GLN A 21 -29.53 -16.25 2.94
CA GLN A 21 -29.18 -15.77 1.63
C GLN A 21 -27.69 -16.05 1.56
N GLU A 22 -27.31 -17.10 0.83
CA GLU A 22 -25.92 -17.37 0.53
C GLU A 22 -25.32 -16.07 0.01
N GLU A 23 -24.40 -15.52 0.79
CA GLU A 23 -23.81 -14.22 0.51
C GLU A 23 -23.19 -14.29 -0.89
N ILE A 24 -23.65 -13.41 -1.80
CA ILE A 24 -23.18 -13.40 -3.18
C ILE A 24 -21.68 -13.18 -3.17
N LYS A 25 -20.92 -14.23 -3.52
CA LYS A 25 -19.47 -14.18 -3.63
C LYS A 25 -19.09 -13.37 -4.87
N VAL A 26 -18.54 -12.19 -4.64
CA VAL A 26 -18.00 -11.33 -5.69
C VAL A 26 -16.48 -11.32 -5.57
N TYR A 27 -15.78 -11.65 -6.65
CA TYR A 27 -14.32 -11.58 -6.73
C TYR A 27 -13.91 -10.43 -7.64
N ASN A 28 -13.01 -9.60 -7.14
CA ASN A 28 -12.47 -8.46 -7.89
C ASN A 28 -10.99 -8.70 -8.15
N PHE A 29 -10.56 -8.53 -9.39
CA PHE A 29 -9.16 -8.65 -9.79
C PHE A 29 -8.72 -7.39 -10.52
N LYS A 30 -7.53 -6.91 -10.20
CA LYS A 30 -6.79 -5.95 -11.00
C LYS A 30 -5.69 -6.70 -11.75
N VAL A 31 -5.83 -6.86 -13.05
CA VAL A 31 -4.85 -7.57 -13.88
C VAL A 31 -3.87 -6.57 -14.47
N LEU A 32 -2.60 -6.75 -14.13
CA LEU A 32 -1.46 -5.93 -14.56
C LEU A 32 -0.89 -6.50 -15.85
N LEU A 33 -0.86 -5.70 -16.91
CA LEU A 33 -0.57 -6.16 -18.26
C LEU A 33 0.86 -5.82 -18.70
N PRO A 34 1.52 -6.68 -19.51
CA PRO A 34 2.92 -6.51 -19.94
C PRO A 34 3.28 -5.15 -20.55
N ASN A 35 2.29 -4.43 -21.07
CA ASN A 35 2.45 -3.16 -21.75
C ASN A 35 2.30 -1.93 -20.84
N GLY A 36 2.22 -2.13 -19.51
CA GLY A 36 2.11 -1.04 -18.52
C GLY A 36 0.70 -0.51 -18.34
N THR A 37 -0.32 -1.23 -18.81
CA THR A 37 -1.72 -0.93 -18.50
C THR A 37 -2.29 -1.94 -17.51
N SER A 38 -3.50 -1.68 -17.02
CA SER A 38 -4.19 -2.60 -16.13
C SER A 38 -5.68 -2.61 -16.41
N VAL A 39 -6.34 -3.73 -16.14
CA VAL A 39 -7.79 -3.92 -16.31
C VAL A 39 -8.43 -4.45 -15.04
N GLY A 40 -9.68 -4.08 -14.81
CA GLY A 40 -10.45 -4.53 -13.65
C GLY A 40 -11.44 -5.61 -14.06
N ILE A 41 -11.31 -6.80 -13.47
CA ILE A 41 -12.22 -7.93 -13.71
C ILE A 41 -13.05 -8.17 -12.45
N ARG A 42 -14.38 -8.08 -12.61
CA ARG A 42 -15.34 -8.36 -11.54
C ARG A 42 -16.16 -9.58 -11.92
N LEU A 43 -16.13 -10.60 -11.06
CA LEU A 43 -16.84 -11.87 -11.27
C LEU A 43 -17.83 -12.09 -10.13
N GLU A 44 -19.11 -12.17 -10.46
CA GLU A 44 -20.16 -12.54 -9.53
C GLU A 44 -20.41 -14.05 -9.63
N GLN A 45 -20.32 -14.75 -8.49
CA GLN A 45 -20.57 -16.19 -8.37
C GLN A 45 -19.93 -17.05 -9.47
N PRO A 46 -18.61 -16.97 -9.73
CA PRO A 46 -17.96 -17.67 -10.83
C PRO A 46 -17.82 -19.20 -10.64
N GLY A 47 -18.43 -19.77 -9.58
CA GLY A 47 -18.18 -21.14 -9.12
C GLY A 47 -16.85 -21.27 -8.36
N ASP A 48 -16.31 -22.49 -8.29
CA ASP A 48 -15.10 -22.78 -7.53
C ASP A 48 -13.80 -22.52 -8.31
N GLN A 49 -13.86 -22.67 -9.63
CA GLN A 49 -12.69 -22.56 -10.49
C GLN A 49 -13.02 -22.06 -11.90
N MET A 50 -12.04 -21.43 -12.55
CA MET A 50 -12.14 -20.99 -13.95
C MET A 50 -10.85 -21.34 -14.71
N HIS A 51 -10.98 -21.86 -15.93
CA HIS A 51 -9.80 -22.10 -16.78
C HIS A 51 -9.14 -20.78 -17.18
N ILE A 52 -7.81 -20.75 -17.21
CA ILE A 52 -7.05 -19.50 -17.45
C ILE A 52 -7.39 -18.88 -18.80
N ILE A 53 -7.58 -19.69 -19.84
CA ILE A 53 -7.94 -19.18 -21.18
C ILE A 53 -9.24 -18.38 -21.13
N LYS A 54 -10.28 -18.90 -20.45
CA LYS A 54 -11.56 -18.22 -20.29
C LYS A 54 -11.40 -16.92 -19.50
N PHE A 55 -10.57 -16.92 -18.45
CA PHE A 55 -10.29 -15.69 -17.69
C PHE A 55 -9.56 -14.65 -18.56
N LEU A 56 -8.56 -15.07 -19.33
CA LEU A 56 -7.80 -14.18 -20.21
C LEU A 56 -8.64 -13.62 -21.37
N GLU A 57 -9.66 -14.33 -21.83
CA GLU A 57 -10.64 -13.78 -22.77
C GLU A 57 -11.39 -12.59 -22.18
N LEU A 58 -11.79 -12.66 -20.89
CA LEU A 58 -12.41 -11.54 -20.18
C LEU A 58 -11.45 -10.36 -20.04
N VAL A 59 -10.20 -10.63 -19.64
CA VAL A 59 -9.12 -9.64 -19.55
C VAL A 59 -8.89 -8.95 -20.90
N ARG A 60 -8.80 -9.74 -21.98
CA ARG A 60 -8.58 -9.23 -23.33
C ARG A 60 -9.77 -8.42 -23.84
N ALA A 61 -11.00 -8.84 -23.54
CA ALA A 61 -12.21 -8.12 -23.89
C ALA A 61 -12.28 -6.76 -23.16
N ASP A 62 -12.02 -6.72 -21.85
CA ASP A 62 -12.01 -5.47 -21.09
C ASP A 62 -10.86 -4.55 -21.52
N HIS A 63 -9.67 -5.10 -21.81
CA HIS A 63 -8.57 -4.33 -22.38
C HIS A 63 -8.98 -3.70 -23.72
N LYS A 64 -9.57 -4.47 -24.65
CA LYS A 64 -10.06 -3.93 -25.92
C LYS A 64 -11.12 -2.86 -25.72
N ARG A 65 -12.02 -3.01 -24.75
CA ARG A 65 -13.07 -2.04 -24.43
C ARG A 65 -12.48 -0.73 -23.89
N THR A 66 -11.60 -0.85 -22.90
CA THR A 66 -10.99 0.29 -22.20
C THR A 66 -10.03 1.07 -23.09
N PHE A 67 -9.35 0.38 -24.01
CA PHE A 67 -8.32 0.97 -24.87
C PHE A 67 -8.73 1.08 -26.35
N LYS A 68 -10.05 1.05 -26.66
CA LYS A 68 -10.59 1.05 -28.03
C LYS A 68 -10.25 2.31 -28.83
N ASP A 69 -10.26 3.46 -28.18
CA ASP A 69 -10.12 4.79 -28.80
C ASP A 69 -8.82 5.51 -28.39
N PHE A 70 -7.80 4.76 -27.95
CA PHE A 70 -6.60 5.37 -27.37
C PHE A 70 -5.67 5.99 -28.40
N ASP A 71 -5.24 7.21 -28.06
CA ASP A 71 -4.35 8.07 -28.81
C ASP A 71 -3.04 7.35 -29.21
N SER A 72 -2.74 7.36 -30.51
CA SER A 72 -1.57 6.76 -31.14
C SER A 72 -0.21 7.30 -30.65
N SER A 73 -0.23 8.33 -29.80
CA SER A 73 0.93 9.05 -29.29
C SER A 73 1.77 8.26 -28.26
N LYS A 74 1.19 7.25 -27.57
CA LYS A 74 1.92 6.38 -26.64
C LYS A 74 2.24 5.03 -27.29
N SER A 75 3.49 4.86 -27.72
CA SER A 75 4.02 3.57 -28.18
C SER A 75 4.02 2.55 -27.02
N ARG A 76 2.92 1.79 -26.87
CA ARG A 76 2.82 0.68 -25.92
C ARG A 76 3.24 -0.62 -26.59
N ARG A 77 3.93 -1.46 -25.82
CA ARG A 77 4.30 -2.82 -26.24
C ARG A 77 3.05 -3.64 -26.60
N LYS A 78 3.16 -4.51 -27.61
CA LYS A 78 2.14 -5.50 -27.96
C LYS A 78 2.10 -6.64 -26.91
N ILE A 79 0.89 -7.02 -26.50
CA ILE A 79 0.64 -8.17 -25.60
C ILE A 79 0.48 -9.45 -26.44
N PHE A 80 1.21 -10.50 -26.09
CA PHE A 80 1.18 -11.81 -26.75
C PHE A 80 0.18 -12.76 -26.08
N TRP A 81 -1.11 -12.48 -26.23
CA TRP A 81 -2.22 -13.22 -25.59
C TRP A 81 -2.24 -14.73 -25.84
N ASN A 82 -1.67 -15.19 -26.95
CA ASN A 82 -1.73 -16.58 -27.40
C ASN A 82 -0.39 -17.32 -27.22
N SER A 83 0.54 -16.77 -26.43
CA SER A 83 1.82 -17.43 -26.17
C SER A 83 1.61 -18.65 -25.26
N GLU A 84 2.30 -19.76 -25.56
CA GLU A 84 2.24 -21.00 -24.76
C GLU A 84 2.82 -20.83 -23.35
N SER A 85 3.63 -19.79 -23.15
CA SER A 85 4.25 -19.45 -21.88
C SER A 85 3.44 -18.45 -21.06
N VAL A 86 2.19 -18.16 -21.45
CA VAL A 86 1.32 -17.25 -20.71
C VAL A 86 0.96 -17.82 -19.34
N TYR A 87 1.10 -16.99 -18.30
CA TYR A 87 0.62 -17.32 -16.95
C TYR A 87 0.28 -16.06 -16.16
N LEU A 88 -0.48 -16.21 -15.08
CA LEU A 88 -0.73 -15.16 -14.10
C LEU A 88 0.09 -15.41 -12.84
N GLU A 89 0.60 -14.37 -12.21
CA GLU A 89 1.29 -14.46 -10.92
C GLU A 89 0.61 -13.53 -9.92
N ASP A 90 0.34 -14.02 -8.71
CA ASP A 90 -0.13 -13.17 -7.61
C ASP A 90 1.04 -12.57 -6.81
N ALA A 91 0.73 -11.74 -5.81
CA ALA A 91 1.72 -11.10 -4.96
C ALA A 91 2.51 -12.06 -4.06
N THR A 92 1.98 -13.25 -3.79
CA THR A 92 2.68 -14.32 -3.05
C THR A 92 3.68 -15.07 -3.95
N GLY A 93 3.70 -14.75 -5.25
CA GLY A 93 4.49 -15.41 -6.27
C GLY A 93 3.90 -16.76 -6.72
N CYS A 94 2.63 -17.02 -6.45
CA CYS A 94 1.95 -18.21 -6.95
C CYS A 94 1.68 -18.05 -8.45
N LYS A 95 2.19 -19.01 -9.24
CA LYS A 95 2.01 -19.02 -10.70
C LYS A 95 0.78 -19.83 -11.08
N ILE A 96 -0.19 -19.16 -11.67
CA ILE A 96 -1.44 -19.72 -12.16
C ILE A 96 -1.27 -20.00 -13.66
N ARG A 97 -1.15 -21.27 -14.03
CA ARG A 97 -0.93 -21.71 -15.43
C ARG A 97 -2.13 -22.37 -16.09
N TYR A 98 -3.06 -22.90 -15.32
CA TYR A 98 -4.15 -23.74 -15.84
C TYR A 98 -5.52 -23.25 -15.40
N LYS A 99 -5.72 -23.08 -14.08
CA LYS A 99 -7.01 -22.70 -13.51
C LYS A 99 -6.83 -21.72 -12.37
N ILE A 100 -7.73 -20.76 -12.29
CA ILE A 100 -7.93 -19.89 -11.13
C ILE A 100 -8.83 -20.64 -10.16
N LEU A 101 -8.35 -20.84 -8.93
CA LEU A 101 -9.12 -21.45 -7.85
C LEU A 101 -9.65 -20.34 -6.95
N PHE A 102 -10.95 -20.06 -7.00
CA PHE A 102 -11.53 -18.91 -6.32
C PHE A 102 -11.48 -19.02 -4.80
N CYS A 103 -11.40 -20.23 -4.25
CA CYS A 103 -11.19 -20.45 -2.81
C CYS A 103 -9.85 -19.92 -2.27
N GLN A 104 -8.88 -19.62 -3.15
CA GLN A 104 -7.59 -19.03 -2.77
C GLN A 104 -7.67 -17.50 -2.64
N PHE A 105 -8.78 -16.89 -3.06
CA PHE A 105 -8.98 -15.45 -3.02
C PHE A 105 -10.08 -15.11 -2.03
N LEU A 106 -9.88 -14.04 -1.26
CA LEU A 106 -10.92 -13.52 -0.39
C LEU A 106 -11.96 -12.74 -1.21
N PRO A 107 -13.26 -13.06 -1.10
CA PRO A 107 -14.32 -12.29 -1.76
C PRO A 107 -14.29 -10.82 -1.32
N LYS A 108 -14.84 -9.93 -2.15
CA LYS A 108 -14.99 -8.47 -1.94
C LYS A 108 -13.68 -7.67 -1.91
N ILE A 109 -12.54 -8.31 -1.65
CA ILE A 109 -11.20 -7.71 -1.80
C ILE A 109 -10.78 -7.70 -3.27
N CYS A 110 -10.01 -6.69 -3.66
CA CYS A 110 -9.41 -6.60 -4.99
C CYS A 110 -8.02 -7.24 -4.98
N HIS A 111 -7.84 -8.32 -5.75
CA HIS A 111 -6.58 -9.06 -5.85
C HIS A 111 -5.79 -8.64 -7.08
N PHE A 112 -4.47 -8.50 -6.95
CA PHE A 112 -3.60 -8.13 -8.05
C PHE A 112 -2.99 -9.38 -8.72
N LEU A 113 -3.09 -9.45 -10.04
CA LEU A 113 -2.48 -10.52 -10.84
C LEU A 113 -1.61 -9.92 -11.94
N ILE A 114 -0.36 -10.34 -12.04
CA ILE A 114 0.56 -9.96 -13.11
C ILE A 114 0.43 -10.95 -14.25
N LEU A 115 0.06 -10.47 -15.44
CA LEU A 115 0.04 -11.30 -16.65
C LEU A 115 1.43 -11.34 -17.25
N TYR A 116 2.04 -12.53 -17.29
CA TYR A 116 3.23 -12.80 -18.08
C TYR A 116 2.81 -13.39 -19.42
N ASP A 117 3.31 -12.83 -20.53
CA ASP A 117 2.99 -13.28 -21.89
C ASP A 117 4.18 -13.94 -22.60
N GLY A 118 5.25 -14.24 -21.85
CA GLY A 118 6.41 -14.97 -22.35
C GLY A 118 7.54 -14.13 -22.91
N GLN A 119 7.47 -12.79 -22.84
CA GLN A 119 8.58 -11.92 -23.22
C GLN A 119 9.25 -11.30 -21.98
N GLU A 120 10.51 -10.93 -22.12
CA GLU A 120 11.34 -10.41 -21.02
C GLU A 120 11.07 -8.92 -20.71
N ASN A 121 10.62 -8.13 -21.68
CA ASN A 121 10.39 -6.69 -21.55
C ASN A 121 9.04 -6.36 -20.89
N MET A 122 8.82 -6.88 -19.68
CA MET A 122 7.64 -6.61 -18.86
C MET A 122 7.67 -5.19 -18.30
N ALA A 123 6.53 -4.50 -18.33
CA ALA A 123 6.38 -3.26 -17.59
C ALA A 123 6.45 -3.52 -16.08
N LEU A 124 7.23 -2.70 -15.38
CA LEU A 124 7.27 -2.69 -13.91
C LEU A 124 6.31 -1.65 -13.32
N SER A 125 5.91 -0.66 -14.12
CA SER A 125 4.97 0.40 -13.73
C SER A 125 3.74 0.39 -14.62
N TYR A 126 2.61 0.65 -13.99
CA TYR A 126 1.28 0.56 -14.58
C TYR A 126 0.54 1.87 -14.42
N GLU A 127 -0.07 2.34 -15.51
CA GLU A 127 -0.87 3.56 -15.52
C GLU A 127 -2.16 3.38 -14.72
N ASN A 128 -2.59 4.42 -13.98
CA ASN A 128 -3.86 4.47 -13.26
C ASN A 128 -4.11 3.25 -12.35
N MET A 129 -3.04 2.79 -11.70
CA MET A 129 -3.08 1.62 -10.82
C MET A 129 -3.82 1.91 -9.52
N TRP A 130 -3.54 3.07 -8.93
CA TRP A 130 -4.07 3.47 -7.63
C TRP A 130 -5.09 4.58 -7.79
N ASP A 131 -6.25 4.43 -7.16
CA ASP A 131 -7.24 5.49 -7.02
C ASP A 131 -7.03 6.16 -5.66
N LEU A 132 -6.65 7.43 -5.70
CA LEU A 132 -6.33 8.26 -4.55
C LEU A 132 -7.36 9.39 -4.38
N THR A 133 -8.51 9.29 -5.05
CA THR A 133 -9.55 10.33 -5.01
C THR A 133 -9.84 10.73 -3.57
N PRO A 134 -9.49 11.97 -3.16
CA PRO A 134 -9.63 12.37 -1.77
C PRO A 134 -11.12 12.44 -1.42
N ARG A 135 -11.47 12.11 -0.18
CA ARG A 135 -12.83 12.36 0.30
C ARG A 135 -13.08 13.87 0.37
N THR A 136 -14.23 14.29 -0.14
CA THR A 136 -14.53 15.69 -0.49
C THR A 136 -14.60 16.64 0.71
N ASP A 137 -14.71 16.11 1.92
CA ASP A 137 -14.78 16.84 3.19
C ASP A 137 -13.41 17.22 3.79
N LEU A 138 -12.31 16.74 3.21
CA LEU A 138 -10.97 16.77 3.84
C LEU A 138 -9.99 17.78 3.19
N LEU A 139 -10.36 18.43 2.08
CA LEU A 139 -9.51 19.41 1.38
C LEU A 139 -9.52 20.81 2.02
N THR A 140 -10.34 21.05 3.04
CA THR A 140 -10.45 22.36 3.72
C THR A 140 -9.45 22.56 4.87
N GLU A 141 -8.70 21.52 5.25
CA GLU A 141 -7.78 21.50 6.41
C GLU A 141 -6.32 21.20 6.00
N LEU A 142 -5.79 21.91 4.99
CA LEU A 142 -4.36 21.80 4.69
C LEU A 142 -3.53 22.41 5.85
N PRO A 143 -2.45 21.75 6.31
CA PRO A 143 -1.62 22.26 7.41
C PRO A 143 -1.05 23.65 7.10
N GLU A 144 -0.81 24.43 8.16
CA GLU A 144 0.00 25.67 8.11
C GLU A 144 1.35 25.43 7.44
N SER A 145 1.97 26.51 6.95
CA SER A 145 3.17 26.46 6.10
C SER A 145 4.26 25.55 6.65
N TYR A 146 4.49 24.41 6.00
CA TYR A 146 5.62 23.54 6.28
C TYR A 146 6.95 24.31 6.16
N ILE A 147 7.92 23.89 6.97
CA ILE A 147 9.34 24.06 6.67
C ILE A 147 9.94 22.68 6.36
N PHE A 148 11.10 22.64 5.71
CA PHE A 148 11.74 21.38 5.31
C PHE A 148 11.83 20.35 6.46
N VAL A 149 12.24 20.81 7.65
CA VAL A 149 12.44 19.92 8.81
C VAL A 149 11.13 19.33 9.32
N THR A 150 10.04 20.11 9.39
CA THR A 150 8.75 19.60 9.88
C THR A 150 8.08 18.69 8.87
N ALA A 151 8.22 18.98 7.57
CA ALA A 151 7.77 18.06 6.52
C ALA A 151 8.54 16.72 6.57
N LEU A 152 9.86 16.76 6.79
CA LEU A 152 10.63 15.53 6.94
C LEU A 152 10.26 14.76 8.21
N ALA A 153 10.00 15.48 9.32
CA ALA A 153 9.54 14.88 10.57
C ALA A 153 8.21 14.13 10.38
N ASP A 154 7.23 14.70 9.69
CA ASP A 154 5.96 14.00 9.40
C ASP A 154 6.15 12.65 8.66
N LEU A 155 7.17 12.55 7.80
CA LEU A 155 7.50 11.30 7.12
C LEU A 155 8.18 10.30 8.06
N ILE A 156 9.10 10.79 8.91
CA ILE A 156 9.77 9.96 9.92
C ILE A 156 8.79 9.48 10.98
N ASP A 157 7.81 10.30 11.36
CA ASP A 157 6.75 9.96 12.31
C ASP A 157 5.93 8.75 11.86
N ASN A 158 5.58 8.70 10.56
CA ASN A 158 4.91 7.53 9.97
C ASN A 158 5.79 6.28 10.07
N SER A 159 7.08 6.42 9.75
CA SER A 159 8.06 5.33 9.87
C SER A 159 8.26 4.88 11.32
N LEU A 160 8.30 5.82 12.28
CA LEU A 160 8.44 5.54 13.70
C LEU A 160 7.24 4.76 14.22
N GLN A 161 6.04 5.17 13.83
CA GLN A 161 4.83 4.44 14.15
C GLN A 161 4.84 3.02 13.56
N ALA A 162 5.28 2.87 12.31
CA ALA A 162 5.39 1.57 11.66
C ALA A 162 6.36 0.63 12.40
N VAL A 163 7.60 1.05 12.65
CA VAL A 163 8.59 0.20 13.35
C VAL A 163 8.21 -0.06 14.81
N TRP A 164 7.40 0.80 15.44
CA TRP A 164 6.93 0.57 16.80
C TRP A 164 6.02 -0.65 16.91
N SER A 165 5.27 -0.95 15.84
CA SER A 165 4.37 -2.11 15.75
C SER A 165 5.07 -3.44 15.48
N ASN A 166 6.39 -3.42 15.22
CA ASN A 166 7.16 -4.64 15.02
C ASN A 166 7.26 -5.47 16.30
N ASN A 167 7.43 -6.79 16.10
CA ASN A 167 7.70 -7.72 17.18
C ASN A 167 9.05 -7.41 17.88
N THR A 168 9.24 -7.92 19.10
CA THR A 168 10.46 -7.69 19.90
C THR A 168 11.74 -8.22 19.25
N ASN A 169 11.63 -9.30 18.46
CA ASN A 169 12.75 -9.91 17.74
C ASN A 169 13.01 -9.30 16.35
N GLU A 170 12.24 -8.29 15.96
CA GLU A 170 12.35 -7.67 14.64
C GLU A 170 13.12 -6.36 14.73
N ARG A 171 13.99 -6.13 13.74
CA ARG A 171 14.79 -4.90 13.69
C ARG A 171 13.85 -3.69 13.56
N LYS A 172 14.02 -2.71 14.44
CA LYS A 172 13.38 -1.39 14.36
C LYS A 172 14.41 -0.39 13.87
N MET A 173 14.35 -0.04 12.59
CA MET A 173 15.29 0.87 11.95
C MET A 173 14.53 1.84 11.07
N ILE A 174 14.90 3.11 11.18
CA ILE A 174 14.54 4.17 10.25
C ILE A 174 15.86 4.74 9.75
N SER A 175 16.00 4.87 8.43
CA SER A 175 17.16 5.49 7.81
C SER A 175 16.71 6.60 6.87
N VAL A 176 17.43 7.72 6.92
CA VAL A 176 17.17 8.89 6.09
C VAL A 176 18.45 9.17 5.30
N THR A 177 18.36 9.09 3.98
CA THR A 177 19.44 9.45 3.06
C THR A 177 19.06 10.73 2.35
N VAL A 178 19.98 11.69 2.28
CA VAL A 178 19.73 13.02 1.76
C VAL A 178 20.81 13.36 0.75
N ASP A 179 20.42 13.35 -0.53
CA ASP A 179 21.27 13.69 -1.67
C ASP A 179 20.67 14.89 -2.42
N GLU A 180 21.45 15.53 -3.30
CA GLU A 180 20.98 16.68 -4.08
C GLU A 180 19.77 16.33 -4.99
N ALA A 181 19.76 15.11 -5.53
CA ALA A 181 18.73 14.66 -6.47
C ALA A 181 17.55 13.96 -5.79
N ARG A 182 17.75 13.42 -4.57
CA ARG A 182 16.81 12.50 -3.92
C ARG A 182 16.95 12.53 -2.40
N ILE A 183 15.81 12.48 -1.72
CA ILE A 183 15.71 12.15 -0.29
C ILE A 183 15.03 10.80 -0.16
N SER A 184 15.60 9.88 0.61
CA SER A 184 15.02 8.55 0.84
C SER A 184 14.80 8.34 2.33
N ILE A 185 13.58 7.95 2.71
CA ILE A 185 13.24 7.49 4.06
C ILE A 185 12.93 5.99 3.94
N PHE A 186 13.62 5.15 4.69
CA PHE A 186 13.40 3.71 4.70
C PHE A 186 13.18 3.24 6.13
N ASP A 187 12.12 2.48 6.35
CA ASP A 187 11.82 1.84 7.61
C ASP A 187 11.61 0.33 7.48
N THR A 188 11.89 -0.36 8.57
CA THR A 188 11.73 -1.82 8.68
C THR A 188 10.37 -2.22 9.23
N GLY A 189 9.33 -1.38 9.11
CA GLY A 189 8.00 -1.67 9.61
C GLY A 189 7.32 -2.89 8.96
N PRO A 190 6.05 -3.16 9.28
CA PRO A 190 5.29 -4.28 8.70
C PRO A 190 5.05 -4.19 7.19
N GLY A 191 5.18 -2.98 6.63
CA GLY A 191 4.89 -2.68 5.24
C GLY A 191 3.39 -2.56 4.94
N MET A 192 3.09 -2.33 3.66
CA MET A 192 1.77 -2.11 3.09
C MET A 192 1.57 -2.99 1.86
N ASP A 193 0.32 -3.25 1.50
CA ASP A 193 -0.08 -4.15 0.42
C ASP A 193 -1.37 -3.66 -0.30
N GLU A 194 -2.14 -4.55 -0.92
CA GLU A 194 -3.43 -4.27 -1.55
C GLU A 194 -4.64 -4.42 -0.61
N THR A 195 -4.45 -4.92 0.60
CA THR A 195 -5.55 -5.18 1.54
C THR A 195 -6.15 -3.86 2.01
N GLU A 196 -7.45 -3.85 2.32
CA GLU A 196 -8.10 -2.64 2.81
C GLU A 196 -7.43 -2.12 4.08
N GLU A 197 -7.04 -3.00 5.00
CA GLU A 197 -6.45 -2.63 6.30
C GLU A 197 -5.06 -1.99 6.15
N ASN A 198 -4.21 -2.50 5.27
CA ASN A 198 -2.80 -2.10 5.14
C ASN A 198 -2.48 -1.53 3.76
N SER A 199 -3.47 -0.96 3.07
CA SER A 199 -3.34 -0.54 1.68
C SER A 199 -2.27 0.53 1.48
N ILE A 200 -1.34 0.31 0.55
CA ILE A 200 -0.44 1.37 0.08
C ILE A 200 -1.20 2.53 -0.58
N GLY A 201 -2.39 2.27 -1.13
CA GLY A 201 -3.27 3.31 -1.67
C GLY A 201 -3.68 4.33 -0.60
N LYS A 202 -3.97 3.87 0.62
CA LYS A 202 -4.31 4.74 1.76
C LYS A 202 -3.16 5.67 2.16
N TRP A 203 -1.91 5.28 1.93
CA TRP A 203 -0.77 6.17 2.14
C TRP A 203 -0.84 7.39 1.22
N GLY A 204 -1.29 7.21 -0.03
CA GLY A 204 -1.41 8.27 -1.04
C GLY A 204 -2.70 9.08 -0.98
N GLU A 205 -3.78 8.50 -0.47
CA GLU A 205 -5.09 9.13 -0.36
C GLU A 205 -5.08 10.18 0.76
N MET A 206 -5.33 11.45 0.42
CA MET A 206 -5.39 12.51 1.41
C MET A 206 -6.57 12.31 2.34
N GLY A 207 -6.32 12.30 3.65
CA GLY A 207 -7.36 12.14 4.67
C GLY A 207 -7.66 10.69 5.04
N ALA A 208 -7.02 9.71 4.40
CA ALA A 208 -7.13 8.30 4.75
C ALA A 208 -6.22 7.93 5.94
N SER A 209 -6.60 8.34 7.15
CA SER A 209 -5.90 7.90 8.38
C SER A 209 -6.47 6.60 8.92
N LEU A 210 -5.63 5.57 9.04
CA LEU A 210 -5.94 4.34 9.80
C LEU A 210 -6.06 4.59 11.31
N HIS A 211 -5.57 5.74 11.80
CA HIS A 211 -5.36 5.99 13.22
C HIS A 211 -6.34 6.99 13.84
N ARG A 212 -7.32 7.49 13.07
CA ARG A 212 -8.40 8.35 13.59
C ARG A 212 -9.15 7.67 14.76
N LEU A 213 -9.28 6.35 14.72
CA LEU A 213 -9.91 5.53 15.76
C LEU A 213 -9.00 5.28 16.98
N SER A 214 -7.67 5.34 16.81
CA SER A 214 -6.68 5.13 17.87
C SER A 214 -6.44 6.36 18.74
N LYS A 215 -7.11 7.50 18.47
CA LYS A 215 -7.02 8.77 19.22
C LYS A 215 -7.15 8.59 20.74
N ARG A 216 -8.00 7.66 21.19
CA ARG A 216 -8.21 7.38 22.62
C ARG A 216 -7.05 6.63 23.27
N GLN A 217 -6.23 5.91 22.49
CA GLN A 217 -5.09 5.14 22.99
C GLN A 217 -3.81 5.98 23.16
N ALA A 218 -3.79 7.18 22.57
CA ALA A 218 -2.71 8.16 22.72
C ALA A 218 -2.82 8.98 24.04
N VAL A 219 -3.98 8.96 24.70
CA VAL A 219 -4.25 9.72 25.93
C VAL A 219 -4.22 8.76 27.13
N GLY A 220 -3.31 8.97 28.09
CA GLY A 220 -3.36 8.32 29.42
C GLY A 220 -2.59 7.00 29.61
N GLY A 221 -1.36 6.86 29.07
CA GLY A 221 -0.45 5.73 29.37
C GLY A 221 0.21 5.71 30.78
N LYS A 222 1.27 4.90 30.96
CA LYS A 222 2.22 5.04 32.09
C LYS A 222 3.43 5.85 31.61
N PRO A 223 3.97 6.78 32.42
CA PRO A 223 5.21 7.49 32.09
C PRO A 223 6.37 6.50 31.79
N PRO A 224 7.32 6.86 30.90
CA PRO A 224 7.35 8.07 30.07
C PRO A 224 6.46 7.87 28.84
N TYR A 225 5.44 8.72 28.68
CA TYR A 225 4.42 8.55 27.65
C TYR A 225 5.01 8.72 26.24
N LEU A 226 5.29 7.62 25.54
CA LEU A 226 6.02 7.60 24.27
C LEU A 226 5.43 6.60 23.27
N LYS A 227 4.10 6.48 23.18
CA LYS A 227 3.50 5.72 22.07
C LYS A 227 3.45 6.65 20.85
N PRO A 228 4.15 6.32 19.74
CA PRO A 228 4.21 7.16 18.55
C PRO A 228 2.90 7.04 17.74
N PHE A 229 1.80 7.53 18.28
CA PHE A 229 0.53 7.66 17.55
C PHE A 229 0.52 8.99 16.78
N PHE A 230 1.39 9.07 15.79
CA PHE A 230 1.45 10.19 14.87
C PHE A 230 0.47 9.96 13.70
N GLY A 231 0.21 10.96 12.84
CA GLY A 231 -0.66 10.74 11.67
C GLY A 231 -2.18 10.69 11.94
N MET A 232 -2.68 11.50 12.90
CA MET A 232 -4.10 11.57 13.26
C MET A 232 -5.05 11.96 12.11
N PHE A 233 -4.54 12.62 11.07
CA PHE A 233 -5.35 13.25 10.02
C PHE A 233 -5.14 12.66 8.62
N GLY A 234 -4.11 11.83 8.40
CA GLY A 234 -3.90 11.18 7.09
C GLY A 234 -3.43 12.12 5.97
N TYR A 235 -2.84 13.27 6.33
CA TYR A 235 -2.30 14.25 5.37
C TYR A 235 -0.77 14.25 5.30
N GLY A 236 -0.09 13.85 6.37
CA GLY A 236 1.35 14.05 6.55
C GLY A 236 2.20 13.45 5.42
N GLY A 237 1.98 12.19 5.06
CA GLY A 237 2.78 11.51 4.02
C GLY A 237 2.71 12.17 2.64
N PRO A 238 1.52 12.25 2.01
CA PRO A 238 1.38 12.86 0.69
C PRO A 238 1.76 14.34 0.66
N ILE A 239 1.28 15.15 1.60
CA ILE A 239 1.50 16.60 1.57
C ILE A 239 2.97 16.92 1.87
N ALA A 240 3.58 16.30 2.88
CA ALA A 240 4.97 16.57 3.22
C ALA A 240 5.93 16.14 2.10
N SER A 241 5.72 14.96 1.51
CA SER A 241 6.57 14.49 0.41
C SER A 241 6.50 15.41 -0.82
N MET A 242 5.30 15.91 -1.14
CA MET A 242 5.09 16.89 -2.21
C MET A 242 5.52 18.30 -1.85
N TYR A 243 5.60 18.64 -0.56
CA TYR A 243 6.22 19.88 -0.13
C TYR A 243 7.72 19.84 -0.43
N ILE A 244 8.38 18.75 -0.02
CA ILE A 244 9.84 18.54 -0.14
C ILE A 244 10.29 18.45 -1.61
N GLY A 245 9.62 17.64 -2.44
CA GLY A 245 10.03 17.39 -3.83
C GLY A 245 8.90 17.51 -4.85
N ARG A 246 9.21 17.17 -6.11
CA ARG A 246 8.21 17.19 -7.20
C ARG A 246 7.55 15.84 -7.46
N HIS A 247 8.28 14.77 -7.20
CA HIS A 247 7.83 13.40 -7.43
C HIS A 247 8.22 12.52 -6.24
N THR A 248 7.28 11.71 -5.77
CA THR A 248 7.51 10.73 -4.72
C THR A 248 7.21 9.33 -5.26
N VAL A 249 8.06 8.36 -4.93
CA VAL A 249 7.77 6.94 -5.07
C VAL A 249 7.73 6.34 -3.67
N VAL A 250 6.63 5.68 -3.35
CA VAL A 250 6.54 4.85 -2.15
C VAL A 250 6.61 3.41 -2.58
N SER A 251 7.58 2.68 -2.07
CA SER A 251 7.71 1.24 -2.23
C SER A 251 7.46 0.58 -0.88
N SER A 252 6.64 -0.47 -0.82
CA SER A 252 6.35 -1.15 0.42
C SER A 252 6.13 -2.64 0.20
N LYS A 253 6.52 -3.43 1.18
CA LYS A 253 6.45 -4.89 1.13
C LYS A 253 6.12 -5.43 2.51
N ARG A 254 5.13 -6.33 2.56
CA ARG A 254 4.84 -7.16 3.74
C ARG A 254 5.61 -8.49 3.70
N LYS A 255 5.68 -9.17 4.84
CA LYS A 255 6.47 -10.40 5.01
C LYS A 255 5.94 -11.53 4.13
N GLU A 256 4.63 -11.66 4.09
CA GLU A 256 3.86 -12.64 3.34
C GLU A 256 3.90 -12.42 1.82
N SER A 257 4.16 -11.19 1.38
CA SER A 257 4.26 -10.87 -0.05
C SER A 257 5.66 -11.17 -0.56
N LYS A 258 5.77 -11.71 -1.79
CA LYS A 258 7.04 -11.81 -2.50
C LYS A 258 7.33 -10.58 -3.34
N LYS A 259 6.32 -9.76 -3.61
CA LYS A 259 6.42 -8.55 -4.43
C LYS A 259 6.48 -7.29 -3.56
N VAL A 260 7.07 -6.25 -4.12
CA VAL A 260 7.04 -4.88 -3.59
C VAL A 260 5.96 -4.13 -4.35
N TYR A 261 5.01 -3.58 -3.61
CA TYR A 261 4.05 -2.63 -4.15
C TYR A 261 4.73 -1.28 -4.24
N HIS A 262 4.50 -0.56 -5.34
CA HIS A 262 4.90 0.83 -5.40
C HIS A 262 3.80 1.74 -5.91
N LEU A 263 3.82 2.96 -5.41
CA LEU A 263 2.88 4.04 -5.66
C LEU A 263 3.66 5.28 -6.09
N HIS A 264 3.22 5.94 -7.15
CA HIS A 264 3.83 7.18 -7.62
C HIS A 264 2.95 8.36 -7.22
N LEU A 265 3.52 9.40 -6.63
CA LEU A 265 2.86 10.70 -6.47
C LEU A 265 3.62 11.74 -7.30
N LYS A 266 2.88 12.53 -8.08
CA LYS A 266 3.42 13.64 -8.87
C LYS A 266 2.58 14.87 -8.61
N ARG A 267 3.19 15.95 -8.14
CA ARG A 267 2.49 17.18 -7.76
C ARG A 267 1.79 17.83 -8.97
N GLU A 268 2.43 17.81 -10.13
CA GLU A 268 1.88 18.42 -11.34
C GLU A 268 0.67 17.63 -11.85
N ALA A 269 0.69 16.30 -11.76
CA ALA A 269 -0.46 15.46 -12.12
C ALA A 269 -1.68 15.71 -11.21
N LEU A 270 -1.43 16.09 -9.95
CA LEU A 270 -2.45 16.51 -8.99
C LEU A 270 -3.09 17.86 -9.35
N LEU A 271 -2.26 18.85 -9.70
CA LEU A 271 -2.74 20.20 -9.99
C LEU A 271 -3.43 20.32 -11.36
N HIS A 272 -3.05 19.48 -12.33
CA HIS A 272 -3.65 19.47 -13.67
C HIS A 272 -4.86 18.53 -13.81
N GLY A 273 -5.13 17.66 -12.82
CA GLY A 273 -6.25 16.72 -12.80
C GLY A 273 -7.57 17.29 -12.30
N SER A 274 -7.68 18.61 -12.11
CA SER A 274 -8.81 19.33 -11.50
C SER A 274 -10.10 19.37 -12.37
N GLY A 275 -10.22 18.46 -13.34
CA GLY A 275 -11.33 18.37 -14.29
C GLY A 275 -12.38 17.29 -13.97
N GLY A 276 -12.54 16.90 -12.70
CA GLY A 276 -13.71 16.14 -12.24
C GLY A 276 -13.51 14.63 -11.99
N ALA A 277 -13.81 14.24 -10.75
CA ALA A 277 -14.32 12.95 -10.27
C ALA A 277 -13.40 11.74 -9.99
N SER A 278 -12.15 11.63 -10.48
CA SER A 278 -11.24 10.60 -9.93
C SER A 278 -9.77 10.95 -10.04
N TRP A 279 -9.01 10.82 -8.94
CA TRP A 279 -7.56 11.01 -8.92
C TRP A 279 -6.88 9.65 -8.99
N LYS A 280 -6.40 9.28 -10.17
CA LYS A 280 -5.66 8.02 -10.38
C LYS A 280 -4.19 8.30 -10.61
N THR A 281 -3.34 7.44 -10.06
CA THR A 281 -1.90 7.53 -10.25
C THR A 281 -1.28 6.19 -10.61
N GLY A 282 -0.05 6.26 -11.12
CA GLY A 282 0.73 5.09 -11.47
C GLY A 282 1.29 4.37 -10.25
N GLY A 283 1.71 3.13 -10.47
CA GLY A 283 2.33 2.28 -9.46
C GLY A 283 2.68 0.93 -10.06
N GLY A 284 2.98 -0.07 -9.24
CA GLY A 284 3.20 -1.41 -9.73
C GLY A 284 3.49 -2.43 -8.67
N LEU A 285 3.74 -3.65 -9.15
CA LEU A 285 4.32 -4.75 -8.39
C LEU A 285 5.63 -5.11 -9.07
N ARG A 286 6.69 -5.24 -8.29
CA ARG A 286 8.03 -5.65 -8.75
C ARG A 286 8.68 -6.59 -7.75
N ASP A 287 9.76 -7.23 -8.14
CA ASP A 287 10.61 -7.94 -7.19
C ASP A 287 11.36 -6.95 -6.28
N PRO A 288 11.68 -7.35 -5.03
CA PRO A 288 12.47 -6.54 -4.12
C PRO A 288 13.89 -6.36 -4.65
N LEU A 289 14.40 -5.13 -4.51
CA LEU A 289 15.78 -4.78 -4.87
C LEU A 289 16.77 -5.35 -3.84
N GLU A 290 18.03 -5.50 -4.22
CA GLU A 290 19.06 -6.06 -3.34
C GLU A 290 19.33 -5.18 -2.10
N ASP A 291 19.28 -3.86 -2.24
CA ASP A 291 19.40 -2.91 -1.11
C ASP A 291 18.22 -3.04 -0.14
N GLU A 292 17.01 -3.22 -0.66
CA GLU A 292 15.80 -3.46 0.14
C GLU A 292 15.93 -4.77 0.92
N LYS A 293 16.29 -5.87 0.25
CA LYS A 293 16.50 -7.19 0.90
C LYS A 293 17.54 -7.11 2.02
N LYS A 294 18.67 -6.45 1.77
CA LYS A 294 19.75 -6.28 2.76
C LYS A 294 19.30 -5.44 3.96
N SER A 295 18.46 -4.42 3.72
CA SER A 295 18.03 -3.48 4.76
C SER A 295 16.86 -4.00 5.59
N SER A 296 16.05 -4.93 5.06
CA SER A 296 14.92 -5.56 5.74
C SER A 296 15.07 -7.09 5.87
N PRO A 297 15.93 -7.59 6.77
CA PRO A 297 16.22 -9.03 6.88
C PRO A 297 15.00 -9.88 7.29
N HIS A 298 14.05 -9.31 8.02
CA HIS A 298 12.77 -9.93 8.40
C HIS A 298 11.71 -9.86 7.29
N GLY A 299 12.04 -9.28 6.13
CA GLY A 299 11.25 -9.39 4.91
C GLY A 299 10.17 -8.34 4.70
N SER A 300 10.06 -7.30 5.55
CA SER A 300 9.10 -6.20 5.37
C SER A 300 9.74 -4.82 5.53
N PHE A 301 9.22 -3.85 4.77
CA PHE A 301 9.68 -2.47 4.79
C PHE A 301 8.69 -1.50 4.16
N THR A 302 8.92 -0.21 4.42
CA THR A 302 8.43 0.90 3.60
C THR A 302 9.59 1.81 3.22
N LYS A 303 9.62 2.25 1.97
CA LYS A 303 10.64 3.15 1.40
C LYS A 303 9.94 4.29 0.67
N VAL A 304 10.18 5.52 1.12
CA VAL A 304 9.68 6.76 0.50
C VAL A 304 10.85 7.47 -0.16
N GLU A 305 10.84 7.55 -1.48
CA GLU A 305 11.85 8.26 -2.27
C GLU A 305 11.24 9.53 -2.87
N ILE A 306 11.81 10.67 -2.51
CA ILE A 306 11.40 12.00 -2.96
C ILE A 306 12.45 12.54 -3.91
N PHE A 307 12.04 12.75 -5.15
CA PHE A 307 12.89 13.20 -6.24
C PHE A 307 12.72 14.69 -6.53
N LYS A 308 13.82 15.30 -7.01
CA LYS A 308 13.90 16.73 -7.33
C LYS A 308 13.47 17.59 -6.12
N PRO A 309 14.21 17.55 -5.00
CA PRO A 309 13.95 18.40 -3.85
C PRO A 309 13.87 19.88 -4.27
N LYS A 310 12.88 20.61 -3.76
CA LYS A 310 12.66 22.03 -4.13
C LYS A 310 13.64 22.98 -3.46
N GLN A 311 14.13 22.58 -2.30
CA GLN A 311 15.13 23.32 -1.53
C GLN A 311 16.42 22.51 -1.56
N ARG A 312 17.56 23.21 -1.58
CA ARG A 312 18.84 22.52 -1.35
C ARG A 312 18.76 21.85 0.02
N PRO A 313 19.19 20.59 0.13
CA PRO A 313 19.16 19.92 1.42
C PRO A 313 19.93 20.74 2.46
N MET A 314 19.39 20.83 3.67
CA MET A 314 20.13 21.37 4.80
C MET A 314 21.45 20.61 4.95
N ASP A 315 22.49 21.29 5.46
CA ASP A 315 23.70 20.62 5.93
C ASP A 315 23.33 19.38 6.76
N VAL A 316 23.85 18.22 6.35
CA VAL A 316 23.43 16.92 6.89
C VAL A 316 23.65 16.85 8.39
N PHE A 317 24.73 17.45 8.89
CA PHE A 317 25.03 17.49 10.32
C PHE A 317 23.99 18.32 11.08
N LYS A 318 23.65 19.53 10.60
CA LYS A 318 22.56 20.34 11.19
C LYS A 318 21.22 19.63 11.18
N LEU A 319 20.91 18.93 10.09
CA LEU A 319 19.67 18.14 9.99
C LEU A 319 19.67 17.01 11.03
N GLN A 320 20.77 16.28 11.14
CA GLN A 320 20.91 15.21 12.11
C GLN A 320 20.75 15.70 13.55
N CYS A 321 21.35 16.85 13.91
CA CYS A 321 21.17 17.47 15.23
C CYS A 321 19.69 17.77 15.51
N ARG A 322 19.00 18.45 14.58
CA ARG A 322 17.58 18.77 14.75
C ARG A 322 16.70 17.53 14.90
N LEU A 323 16.94 16.51 14.10
CA LEU A 323 16.20 15.25 14.19
C LEU A 323 16.48 14.52 15.51
N LYS A 324 17.74 14.53 15.98
CA LYS A 324 18.08 14.00 17.31
C LYS A 324 17.32 14.71 18.41
N ASP A 325 17.20 16.04 18.34
CA ASP A 325 16.46 16.80 19.35
C ASP A 325 14.96 16.47 19.33
N ILE A 326 14.35 16.37 18.15
CA ILE A 326 12.93 16.01 17.99
C ILE A 326 12.65 14.60 18.51
N TYR A 327 13.50 13.63 18.13
CA TYR A 327 13.28 12.21 18.41
C TYR A 327 14.03 11.68 19.63
N PHE A 328 14.70 12.55 20.38
CA PHE A 328 15.47 12.19 21.57
C PHE A 328 14.71 11.25 22.52
N PRO A 329 13.42 11.51 22.86
CA PRO A 329 12.69 10.62 23.75
C PRO A 329 12.49 9.20 23.20
N TYR A 330 12.39 9.05 21.87
CA TYR A 330 12.17 7.75 21.22
C TYR A 330 13.46 6.97 21.02
N ILE A 331 14.58 7.68 20.79
CA ILE A 331 15.90 7.06 20.63
C ILE A 331 16.34 6.41 21.95
N GLN A 332 16.14 7.08 23.08
CA GLN A 332 16.60 6.59 24.39
C GLN A 332 15.87 5.34 24.89
N VAL A 333 14.61 5.15 24.51
CA VAL A 333 13.83 3.96 24.92
C VAL A 333 14.29 2.70 24.19
N ILE A 334 14.86 2.83 22.98
CA ILE A 334 15.34 1.68 22.20
C ILE A 334 16.62 1.08 22.82
N ASP A 335 17.47 1.90 23.45
CA ASP A 335 18.71 1.44 24.10
C ASP A 335 18.48 0.78 25.47
N GLN A 336 17.30 0.92 26.08
CA GLN A 336 17.02 0.41 27.42
C GLN A 336 16.39 -0.99 27.48
N GLY A 337 16.32 -1.71 26.36
CA GLY A 337 15.93 -3.13 26.34
C GLY A 337 14.52 -3.40 26.87
N LEU A 338 13.55 -3.38 25.95
CA LEU A 338 12.27 -4.08 26.14
C LEU A 338 12.44 -5.58 25.86
#